data_AF-A0A498E212-F1
#
_entry.id   AF-A0A498E212-F1
#
_cell.length_a   1.000
_cell.length_b   1.000
_cell.length_c   1.000
_cell.angle_alpha   90.00
_cell.angle_beta   90.00
_cell.angle_gamma   90.00
#
_symmetry.space_group_name_H-M   'P 1'
#
loop_
_entity.id
_entity.type
_entity.pdbx_description
1 polymer ?
#
loop_
_entity_poly.entity_id
_entity_poly.type
_entity_poly.pdbx_seq_one_letter_code
_entity_poly.pdbx_strand_id
1 'polypeptide(L)'
;MEVRDTRARRAAVRYVVTAVLVVTTAAGCGGSGGGDDGGGEGRDGKDGAAPSASRTADGAADPAPSESARPGAEPSVTAADGDDTAACADGDCEIAVTRPVTFPFEGPAGRARLALTKVGADEVEYTVTGGGGGTVKGGAGGPGSGCVSVLRSGGAGTSCGGVGAVPEAEDGTVVLQVASGTDGTAVVTLVRG
;
A
#
# COMPACT_ATOMS: atom_id res chain seq x y z
N MET A 1 -5.06 52.41 -18.70
CA MET A 1 -4.48 52.23 -20.04
C MET A 1 -3.14 51.53 -19.89
N GLU A 2 -3.11 50.21 -20.05
CA GLU A 2 -2.29 49.53 -21.08
C GLU A 2 -2.53 48.03 -20.94
N VAL A 3 -3.34 47.53 -21.87
CA VAL A 3 -3.54 46.11 -22.16
C VAL A 3 -2.40 45.73 -23.10
N ARG A 4 -1.60 44.72 -22.74
CA ARG A 4 -0.72 44.04 -23.70
C ARG A 4 -1.00 42.55 -23.67
N ASP A 5 -1.96 42.21 -24.51
CA ASP A 5 -2.24 40.87 -24.98
C ASP A 5 -1.29 40.57 -26.16
N THR A 6 -0.45 39.54 -26.04
CA THR A 6 0.23 38.98 -27.21
C THR A 6 0.48 37.48 -27.08
N ARG A 7 -0.53 36.72 -27.54
CA ARG A 7 -0.41 35.60 -28.50
C ARG A 7 0.62 34.50 -28.18
N ALA A 8 0.06 33.39 -27.73
CA ALA A 8 0.11 32.08 -28.40
C ALA A 8 1.28 31.83 -29.36
N ARG A 9 2.17 30.91 -28.96
CA ARG A 9 2.89 30.06 -29.91
C ARG A 9 2.57 28.60 -29.59
N ARG A 10 1.60 28.07 -30.32
CA ARG A 10 1.46 26.63 -30.56
C ARG A 10 2.68 26.22 -31.40
N ALA A 11 3.52 25.33 -30.88
CA ALA A 11 4.48 24.59 -31.68
C ALA A 11 4.32 23.11 -31.33
N ALA A 12 3.58 22.42 -32.18
CA ALA A 12 3.55 20.97 -32.24
C ALA A 12 4.96 20.46 -32.58
N VAL A 13 5.53 19.59 -31.75
CA VAL A 13 6.71 18.81 -32.12
C VAL A 13 6.41 17.33 -31.89
N ARG A 14 6.08 16.75 -33.04
CA ARG A 14 6.05 15.36 -33.48
C ARG A 14 6.76 14.34 -32.57
N TYR A 15 5.97 13.32 -32.23
CA TYR A 15 6.35 11.92 -32.02
C TYR A 15 7.69 11.53 -32.65
N VAL A 16 8.62 11.04 -31.82
CA VAL A 16 9.66 10.11 -32.23
C VAL A 16 9.44 8.84 -31.41
N VAL A 17 8.82 7.84 -32.05
CA VAL A 17 8.82 6.46 -31.57
C VAL A 17 10.22 5.91 -31.85
N THR A 18 11.03 5.75 -30.82
CA THR A 18 12.25 4.93 -30.88
C THR A 18 12.03 3.69 -30.03
N ALA A 19 11.64 2.61 -30.71
CA ALA A 19 11.70 1.26 -30.19
C ALA A 19 13.17 0.91 -29.90
N VAL A 20 13.51 0.68 -28.63
CA VAL A 20 14.78 0.07 -28.24
C VAL A 20 14.48 -1.33 -27.75
N LEU A 21 14.89 -2.28 -28.58
CA LEU A 21 14.81 -3.72 -28.36
C LEU A 21 16.07 -4.11 -27.58
N VAL A 22 15.93 -4.36 -26.27
CA VAL A 22 17.03 -4.89 -25.46
C VAL A 22 16.79 -6.39 -25.24
N VAL A 23 17.55 -7.20 -25.98
CA VAL A 23 17.73 -8.62 -25.71
C VAL A 23 18.79 -8.74 -24.61
N THR A 24 18.41 -9.21 -23.43
CA THR A 24 19.36 -9.71 -22.43
C THR A 24 19.07 -11.16 -22.12
N THR A 25 19.94 -12.02 -22.65
CA THR A 25 20.15 -13.41 -22.27
C THR A 25 20.63 -13.50 -20.83
N ALA A 26 19.94 -14.25 -19.98
CA ALA A 26 20.47 -14.67 -18.68
C ALA A 26 20.18 -16.17 -18.44
N ALA A 27 21.30 -16.90 -18.42
CA ALA A 27 21.60 -18.21 -17.84
C ALA A 27 20.45 -19.08 -17.32
N GLY A 28 20.35 -20.28 -17.91
CA GLY A 28 19.63 -21.41 -17.35
C GLY A 28 20.50 -22.30 -16.43
N CYS A 29 19.78 -23.23 -15.79
CA CYS A 29 20.21 -24.49 -15.18
C CYS A 29 21.11 -24.42 -13.92
N GLY A 30 20.48 -24.55 -12.75
CA GLY A 30 21.11 -24.98 -11.49
C GLY A 30 20.27 -26.09 -10.87
N GLY A 31 20.61 -27.34 -11.19
CA GLY A 31 19.95 -28.54 -10.72
C GLY A 31 20.59 -29.15 -9.48
N SER A 32 19.74 -29.91 -8.76
CA SER A 32 19.99 -31.13 -7.97
C SER A 32 21.09 -31.15 -6.90
N GLY A 33 20.68 -31.35 -5.65
CA GLY A 33 21.51 -31.95 -4.61
C GLY A 33 20.76 -32.09 -3.29
N GLY A 34 20.52 -33.33 -2.86
CA GLY A 34 20.03 -33.61 -1.51
C GLY A 34 19.12 -34.84 -1.42
N GLY A 35 19.62 -36.00 -1.85
CA GLY A 35 19.03 -37.28 -1.47
C GLY A 35 19.63 -37.77 -0.16
N ASP A 36 18.72 -38.23 0.70
CA ASP A 36 18.79 -39.31 1.71
C ASP A 36 20.02 -39.44 2.61
N ASP A 37 19.78 -39.35 3.92
CA ASP A 37 20.30 -40.32 4.90
C ASP A 37 19.29 -40.47 6.04
N GLY A 38 18.81 -41.70 6.22
CA GLY A 38 17.81 -42.08 7.20
C GLY A 38 18.39 -42.48 8.56
N GLY A 39 17.50 -43.04 9.39
CA GLY A 39 17.85 -43.85 10.55
C GLY A 39 17.24 -43.35 11.86
N GLY A 40 16.32 -44.14 12.43
CA GLY A 40 15.85 -43.93 13.80
C GLY A 40 14.52 -44.58 14.14
N GLU A 41 14.47 -45.91 14.13
CA GLU A 41 13.40 -46.77 14.63
C GLU A 41 12.97 -46.43 16.08
N GLY A 42 11.71 -46.74 16.45
CA GLY A 42 11.42 -46.97 17.86
C GLY A 42 9.99 -46.85 18.41
N ARG A 43 9.09 -47.72 17.94
CA ARG A 43 8.18 -48.55 18.76
C ARG A 43 6.99 -47.94 19.56
N ASP A 44 5.82 -48.46 19.16
CA ASP A 44 4.83 -49.19 19.97
C ASP A 44 4.08 -48.47 21.09
N GLY A 45 2.74 -48.42 20.96
CA GLY A 45 1.89 -48.52 22.15
C GLY A 45 0.43 -48.14 22.02
N LYS A 46 -0.40 -49.15 21.72
CA LYS A 46 -1.71 -49.44 22.36
C LYS A 46 -2.98 -48.74 21.84
N ASP A 47 -3.69 -49.50 21.01
CA ASP A 47 -5.03 -50.06 21.28
C ASP A 47 -6.02 -49.23 22.11
N GLY A 48 -7.21 -49.01 21.54
CA GLY A 48 -8.43 -49.15 22.33
C GLY A 48 -9.62 -48.27 21.96
N ALA A 49 -10.59 -48.91 21.30
CA ALA A 49 -12.04 -48.78 21.54
C ALA A 49 -12.79 -47.51 21.07
N ALA A 50 -13.56 -47.70 19.99
CA ALA A 50 -14.97 -47.28 19.94
C ALA A 50 -15.83 -48.48 20.42
N PRO A 51 -17.05 -48.34 21.01
CA PRO A 51 -18.14 -47.49 20.48
C PRO A 51 -19.12 -46.83 21.50
N SER A 52 -19.95 -45.95 20.94
CA SER A 52 -21.36 -45.60 21.24
C SER A 52 -21.91 -45.61 22.67
N ALA A 53 -22.44 -44.44 23.07
CA ALA A 53 -23.72 -44.37 23.78
C ALA A 53 -24.55 -43.19 23.25
N SER A 54 -25.64 -43.53 22.55
CA SER A 54 -26.73 -42.63 22.18
C SER A 54 -27.49 -42.17 23.43
N ARG A 55 -27.94 -40.91 23.46
CA ARG A 55 -29.22 -40.54 24.07
C ARG A 55 -29.80 -39.28 23.44
N THR A 56 -30.95 -39.50 22.82
CA THR A 56 -31.92 -38.62 22.17
C THR A 56 -32.66 -37.73 23.19
N ALA A 57 -33.11 -36.57 22.72
CA ALA A 57 -34.37 -35.84 23.02
C ALA A 57 -34.10 -34.33 22.96
N ASP A 58 -34.43 -33.66 21.88
CA ASP A 58 -35.75 -33.04 21.62
C ASP A 58 -35.97 -31.78 22.47
N GLY A 59 -35.74 -30.63 21.82
CA GLY A 59 -36.14 -29.30 22.27
C GLY A 59 -36.40 -28.43 21.04
N ALA A 60 -37.66 -28.36 20.64
CA ALA A 60 -38.18 -27.64 19.48
C ALA A 60 -38.33 -26.13 19.71
N ALA A 61 -38.45 -25.41 18.58
CA ALA A 61 -38.76 -23.98 18.36
C ALA A 61 -37.59 -23.02 18.60
N ASP A 62 -37.21 -22.13 17.67
CA ASP A 62 -38.05 -21.22 16.88
C ASP A 62 -37.29 -20.72 15.62
N PRO A 63 -37.93 -20.54 14.43
CA PRO A 63 -37.28 -19.93 13.27
C PRO A 63 -37.27 -18.40 13.38
N ALA A 64 -36.20 -17.85 13.96
CA ALA A 64 -35.95 -16.40 13.93
C ALA A 64 -35.28 -15.97 12.61
N PRO A 65 -35.53 -14.74 12.14
CA PRO A 65 -35.73 -14.40 10.74
C PRO A 65 -34.42 -14.37 9.93
N SER A 66 -34.56 -14.60 8.63
CA SER A 66 -33.56 -14.26 7.62
C SER A 66 -33.20 -12.78 7.73
N GLU A 67 -32.11 -12.47 8.44
CA GLU A 67 -31.39 -11.23 8.22
C GLU A 67 -30.73 -11.36 6.85
N SER A 68 -31.44 -10.79 5.87
CA SER A 68 -30.89 -10.40 4.59
C SER A 68 -29.66 -9.53 4.86
N ALA A 69 -28.48 -10.16 4.94
CA ALA A 69 -27.21 -9.44 5.03
C ALA A 69 -27.10 -8.56 3.78
N ARG A 70 -27.32 -7.27 4.00
CA ARG A 70 -27.19 -6.19 3.02
C ARG A 70 -25.78 -6.29 2.39
N PRO A 71 -25.63 -6.18 1.06
CA PRO A 71 -24.32 -5.97 0.48
C PRO A 71 -23.80 -4.59 0.90
N GLY A 72 -22.54 -4.52 1.33
CA GLY A 72 -21.79 -3.26 1.43
C GLY A 72 -21.63 -2.72 2.84
N ALA A 73 -20.74 -3.32 3.63
CA ALA A 73 -19.87 -2.51 4.46
C ALA A 73 -18.50 -2.54 3.77
N GLU A 74 -18.34 -1.68 2.77
CA GLU A 74 -17.02 -1.41 2.21
C GLU A 74 -16.19 -0.81 3.36
N PRO A 75 -14.99 -1.36 3.69
CA PRO A 75 -14.09 -0.69 4.61
C PRO A 75 -13.58 0.58 3.94
N SER A 76 -14.38 1.65 4.03
CA SER A 76 -13.99 2.99 3.68
C SER A 76 -13.32 3.57 4.90
N VAL A 77 -12.01 3.32 5.05
CA VAL A 77 -11.18 4.14 5.93
C VAL A 77 -11.38 5.57 5.44
N THR A 78 -12.16 6.33 6.21
CA THR A 78 -12.48 7.71 5.87
C THR A 78 -11.32 8.53 6.35
N ALA A 79 -10.60 9.10 5.40
CA ALA A 79 -9.52 10.01 5.70
C ALA A 79 -9.99 11.17 6.59
N ALA A 80 -9.26 11.43 7.67
CA ALA A 80 -9.60 12.48 8.63
C ALA A 80 -9.75 13.88 7.98
N ASP A 81 -8.89 14.19 7.02
CA ASP A 81 -8.80 15.48 6.33
C ASP A 81 -9.45 15.47 4.93
N GLY A 82 -10.15 14.38 4.56
CA GLY A 82 -10.79 14.25 3.26
C GLY A 82 -9.78 14.24 2.11
N ASP A 83 -9.98 15.01 1.05
CA ASP A 83 -9.05 15.13 -0.09
C ASP A 83 -8.18 16.40 -0.07
N ASP A 84 -8.17 17.15 1.05
CA ASP A 84 -7.46 18.42 1.15
C ASP A 84 -5.95 18.23 1.33
N THR A 85 -5.22 18.22 0.21
CA THR A 85 -3.74 18.15 0.23
C THR A 85 -3.06 19.29 1.00
N ALA A 86 -3.73 20.40 1.26
CA ALA A 86 -3.16 21.48 2.06
C ALA A 86 -3.14 21.15 3.56
N ALA A 87 -3.99 20.23 4.02
CA ALA A 87 -3.95 19.71 5.39
C ALA A 87 -2.58 19.07 5.69
N CYS A 88 -1.97 18.43 4.69
CA CYS A 88 -0.68 17.79 4.81
C CYS A 88 0.54 18.73 4.81
N ALA A 89 0.34 20.05 4.75
CA ALA A 89 1.45 20.99 4.57
C ALA A 89 2.46 20.95 5.73
N ASP A 90 2.02 20.68 6.95
CA ASP A 90 2.86 20.54 8.13
C ASP A 90 3.39 19.12 8.34
N GLY A 91 3.09 18.18 7.46
CA GLY A 91 3.56 16.79 7.57
C GLY A 91 2.78 15.94 8.58
N ASP A 92 1.59 16.37 9.00
CA ASP A 92 0.67 15.59 9.84
C ASP A 92 -0.76 15.67 9.27
N CYS A 93 -1.23 14.57 8.67
CA CYS A 93 -2.55 14.53 8.03
C CYS A 93 -2.96 13.10 7.67
N GLU A 94 -4.25 12.90 7.41
CA GLU A 94 -4.76 11.73 6.70
C GLU A 94 -5.71 12.16 5.59
N ILE A 95 -5.36 11.91 4.33
CA ILE A 95 -6.17 12.26 3.15
C ILE A 95 -6.50 11.03 2.27
N ALA A 96 -7.61 11.10 1.56
CA ALA A 96 -8.06 10.15 0.56
C ALA A 96 -7.99 10.79 -0.83
N VAL A 97 -7.39 10.07 -1.78
CA VAL A 97 -7.17 10.57 -3.15
C VAL A 97 -7.55 9.51 -4.16
N THR A 98 -8.22 9.91 -5.24
CA THR A 98 -8.72 9.00 -6.28
C THR A 98 -7.95 9.11 -7.60
N ARG A 99 -7.00 10.05 -7.67
CA ARG A 99 -6.23 10.35 -8.88
C ARG A 99 -4.79 10.73 -8.51
N PRO A 100 -3.84 10.57 -9.45
CA PRO A 100 -2.49 11.08 -9.29
C PRO A 100 -2.47 12.56 -8.88
N VAL A 101 -1.67 12.88 -7.87
CA VAL A 101 -1.59 14.22 -7.28
C VAL A 101 -0.17 14.49 -6.79
N THR A 102 0.20 15.75 -6.67
CA THR A 102 1.49 16.15 -6.09
C THR A 102 1.29 17.34 -5.18
N PHE A 103 1.81 17.25 -3.95
CA PHE A 103 1.69 18.32 -2.97
C PHE A 103 2.97 18.43 -2.11
N PRO A 104 3.27 19.63 -1.59
CA PRO A 104 4.37 19.83 -0.66
C PRO A 104 3.96 19.47 0.77
N PHE A 105 4.95 19.10 1.58
CA PHE A 105 4.81 18.96 3.04
C PHE A 105 6.13 19.31 3.72
N GLU A 106 6.10 19.65 5.00
CA GLU A 106 7.30 19.90 5.79
C GLU A 106 7.88 18.57 6.33
N GLY A 107 9.02 18.16 5.78
CA GLY A 107 9.75 16.96 6.18
C GLY A 107 10.90 17.24 7.14
N PRO A 108 11.61 16.19 7.61
CA PRO A 108 12.68 16.32 8.60
C PRO A 108 13.96 17.00 8.08
N ALA A 109 14.09 17.16 6.76
CA ALA A 109 15.16 17.95 6.12
C ALA A 109 14.64 19.29 5.57
N GLY A 110 13.50 19.77 6.07
CA GLY A 110 12.75 20.88 5.51
C GLY A 110 11.74 20.43 4.44
N ARG A 111 11.26 21.39 3.65
CA ARG A 111 10.20 21.17 2.66
C ARG A 111 10.50 20.02 1.70
N ALA A 112 9.56 19.10 1.58
CA ALA A 112 9.55 17.98 0.66
C ALA A 112 8.33 18.05 -0.28
N ARG A 113 8.28 17.16 -1.27
CA ARG A 113 7.11 16.91 -2.12
C ARG A 113 6.77 15.43 -2.13
N LEU A 114 5.50 15.12 -1.98
CA LEU A 114 4.94 13.81 -2.27
C LEU A 114 4.21 13.89 -3.63
N ALA A 115 4.54 12.97 -4.52
CA ALA A 115 3.84 12.76 -5.78
C ALA A 115 3.27 11.34 -5.79
N LEU A 116 1.95 11.21 -5.76
CA LEU A 116 1.25 9.98 -6.10
C LEU A 116 1.19 9.89 -7.62
N THR A 117 1.99 9.00 -8.19
CA THR A 117 2.15 8.86 -9.64
C THR A 117 1.11 7.90 -10.23
N LYS A 118 0.62 6.96 -9.42
CA LYS A 118 -0.43 6.02 -9.79
C LYS A 118 -1.38 5.81 -8.63
N VAL A 119 -2.67 5.84 -8.92
CA VAL A 119 -3.76 5.54 -7.99
C VAL A 119 -4.80 4.75 -8.78
N GLY A 120 -5.12 3.55 -8.32
CA GLY A 120 -6.07 2.64 -8.94
C GLY A 120 -6.59 1.62 -7.96
N ALA A 121 -7.55 0.80 -8.39
CA ALA A 121 -8.09 -0.26 -7.54
C ALA A 121 -6.97 -1.22 -7.15
N ASP A 122 -6.77 -1.39 -5.85
CA ASP A 122 -5.73 -2.23 -5.25
C ASP A 122 -4.29 -1.84 -5.67
N GLU A 123 -4.07 -0.63 -6.18
CA GLU A 123 -2.79 -0.22 -6.74
C GLU A 123 -2.43 1.22 -6.41
N VAL A 124 -1.19 1.44 -5.97
CA VAL A 124 -0.65 2.78 -5.71
C VAL A 124 0.84 2.86 -6.01
N GLU A 125 1.28 4.00 -6.53
CA GLU A 125 2.71 4.33 -6.66
C GLU A 125 2.94 5.79 -6.25
N TYR A 126 4.08 6.03 -5.60
CA TYR A 126 4.48 7.37 -5.23
C TYR A 126 5.98 7.59 -5.27
N THR A 127 6.33 8.88 -5.27
CA THR A 127 7.68 9.39 -5.12
C THR A 127 7.68 10.52 -4.10
N VAL A 128 8.61 10.48 -3.14
CA VAL A 128 8.90 11.62 -2.27
C VAL A 128 10.24 12.21 -2.67
N THR A 129 10.28 13.53 -2.84
CA THR A 129 11.50 14.29 -3.08
C THR A 129 11.73 15.26 -1.92
N GLY A 130 12.84 15.08 -1.20
CA GLY A 130 13.24 15.97 -0.10
C GLY A 130 13.93 17.24 -0.60
N GLY A 131 13.94 18.30 0.22
CA GLY A 131 14.55 19.60 -0.10
C GLY A 131 16.05 19.53 -0.45
N GLY A 132 16.77 18.53 0.04
CA GLY A 132 18.18 18.27 -0.28
C GLY A 132 18.41 17.48 -1.58
N GLY A 133 17.37 17.17 -2.36
CA GLY A 133 17.46 16.44 -3.63
C GLY A 133 17.38 14.91 -3.51
N GLY A 134 17.36 14.37 -2.29
CA GLY A 134 17.12 12.95 -2.04
C GLY A 134 15.72 12.53 -2.50
N THR A 135 15.61 11.32 -3.07
CA THR A 135 14.33 10.78 -3.56
C THR A 135 14.12 9.38 -3.03
N VAL A 136 12.88 9.09 -2.61
CA VAL A 136 12.42 7.74 -2.24
C VAL A 136 11.15 7.41 -3.01
N LYS A 137 10.95 6.14 -3.32
CA LYS A 137 9.80 5.65 -4.10
C LYS A 137 9.19 4.45 -3.40
N GLY A 138 7.87 4.33 -3.50
CA GLY A 138 7.15 3.16 -3.05
C GLY A 138 6.01 2.85 -4.02
N GLY A 139 5.62 1.59 -4.07
CA GLY A 139 4.46 1.16 -4.82
C GLY A 139 4.00 -0.21 -4.34
N ALA A 140 2.70 -0.41 -4.36
CA ALA A 140 2.07 -1.64 -3.90
C ALA A 140 0.90 -2.00 -4.82
N GLY A 141 0.66 -3.30 -4.95
CA GLY A 141 -0.39 -3.87 -5.76
C GLY A 141 -1.02 -5.07 -5.07
N GLY A 142 -2.33 -5.19 -5.18
CA GLY A 142 -3.14 -6.26 -4.59
C GLY A 142 -3.99 -5.77 -3.39
N PRO A 143 -5.01 -6.54 -3.00
CA PRO A 143 -5.95 -6.14 -1.97
C PRO A 143 -5.30 -5.88 -0.63
N GLY A 144 -5.62 -4.73 -0.01
CA GLY A 144 -5.08 -4.33 1.29
C GLY A 144 -3.57 -4.06 1.29
N SER A 145 -3.01 -3.72 0.12
CA SER A 145 -1.59 -3.44 -0.03
C SER A 145 -1.28 -1.95 0.13
N GLY A 146 -0.02 -1.65 0.40
CA GLY A 146 0.47 -0.28 0.53
C GLY A 146 1.94 -0.26 0.88
N CYS A 147 2.43 0.91 1.24
CA CYS A 147 3.79 1.09 1.71
C CYS A 147 3.85 2.01 2.92
N VAL A 148 4.85 1.79 3.75
CA VAL A 148 5.28 2.72 4.80
C VAL A 148 6.68 3.19 4.48
N SER A 149 6.88 4.50 4.48
CA SER A 149 8.18 5.15 4.39
C SER A 149 8.47 5.92 5.66
N VAL A 150 9.67 5.77 6.20
CA VAL A 150 10.15 6.61 7.31
C VAL A 150 11.19 7.57 6.78
N LEU A 151 10.86 8.86 6.82
CA LEU A 151 11.71 9.95 6.37
C LEU A 151 12.54 10.46 7.55
N ARG A 152 13.82 10.71 7.31
CA ARG A 152 14.78 11.29 8.27
C ARG A 152 15.62 12.34 7.55
N SER A 153 16.29 13.24 8.30
CA SER A 153 17.09 14.30 7.68
C SER A 153 18.23 13.77 6.78
N GLY A 154 18.77 12.58 7.10
CA GLY A 154 19.85 11.93 6.36
C GLY A 154 19.41 10.94 5.27
N GLY A 155 18.11 10.69 5.10
CA GLY A 155 17.62 9.71 4.14
C GLY A 155 16.23 9.16 4.47
N ALA A 156 15.78 8.17 3.70
CA ALA A 156 14.50 7.52 3.89
C ALA A 156 14.61 6.01 3.67
N GLY A 157 13.77 5.24 4.34
CA GLY A 157 13.57 3.82 4.10
C GLY A 157 12.11 3.53 3.79
N THR A 158 11.85 2.58 2.90
CA THR A 158 10.50 2.19 2.46
C THR A 158 10.32 0.69 2.58
N SER A 159 9.17 0.28 3.09
CA SER A 159 8.67 -1.09 3.07
C SER A 159 7.31 -1.12 2.40
N CYS A 160 7.06 -2.10 1.54
CA CYS A 160 5.78 -2.28 0.83
C CYS A 160 5.27 -3.71 1.03
N GLY A 161 3.96 -3.86 1.14
CA GLY A 161 3.31 -5.13 1.41
C GLY A 161 1.87 -4.94 1.91
N GLY A 162 1.37 -5.88 2.69
CA GLY A 162 0.11 -5.68 3.42
C GLY A 162 0.25 -4.53 4.41
N VAL A 163 -0.70 -3.60 4.41
CA VAL A 163 -0.70 -2.44 5.30
C VAL A 163 -1.81 -2.54 6.32
N GLY A 164 -1.53 -2.05 7.52
CA GLY A 164 -2.44 -2.05 8.65
C GLY A 164 -2.45 -0.69 9.34
N ALA A 165 -2.45 -0.70 10.67
CA ALA A 165 -2.36 0.51 11.46
C ALA A 165 -1.08 1.30 11.13
N VAL A 166 -1.20 2.62 11.14
CA VAL A 166 -0.10 3.55 10.89
C VAL A 166 0.90 3.44 12.05
N PRO A 167 2.20 3.22 11.77
CA PRO A 167 3.22 3.19 12.82
C PRO A 167 3.36 4.55 13.50
N GLU A 168 3.69 4.54 14.79
CA GLU A 168 4.04 5.75 15.52
C GLU A 168 5.34 6.36 14.94
N ALA A 169 5.38 7.69 14.86
CA ALA A 169 6.56 8.41 14.41
C ALA A 169 7.52 8.66 15.58
N GLU A 170 8.82 8.48 15.33
CA GLU A 170 9.89 8.84 16.27
C GLU A 170 10.26 10.32 16.12
N ASP A 171 10.76 10.97 17.18
CA ASP A 171 11.25 12.35 17.15
C ASP A 171 12.16 12.64 15.95
N GLY A 172 11.83 13.70 15.20
CA GLY A 172 12.63 14.12 14.05
C GLY A 172 12.46 13.22 12.81
N THR A 173 11.37 12.46 12.77
CA THR A 173 10.97 11.66 11.61
C THR A 173 9.59 12.09 11.08
N VAL A 174 9.33 11.74 9.83
CA VAL A 174 7.96 11.76 9.28
C VAL A 174 7.68 10.37 8.72
N VAL A 175 6.63 9.73 9.23
CA VAL A 175 6.13 8.47 8.71
C VAL A 175 5.11 8.79 7.63
N LEU A 176 5.34 8.25 6.43
CA LEU A 176 4.41 8.27 5.31
C LEU A 176 3.85 6.87 5.12
N GLN A 177 2.56 6.68 5.35
CA GLN A 177 1.83 5.50 4.91
C GLN A 177 1.01 5.83 3.67
N VAL A 178 1.06 4.95 2.67
CA VAL A 178 0.20 5.03 1.48
C VAL A 178 -0.45 3.67 1.29
N ALA A 179 -1.76 3.59 1.45
CA ALA A 179 -2.56 2.38 1.31
C ALA A 179 -3.44 2.45 0.07
N SER A 180 -3.55 1.36 -0.69
CA SER A 180 -4.49 1.24 -1.81
C SER A 180 -5.83 0.65 -1.35
N GLY A 181 -6.92 1.20 -1.89
CA GLY A 181 -8.28 0.72 -1.72
C GLY A 181 -8.78 -0.02 -2.95
N THR A 182 -9.71 -0.96 -2.74
CA THR A 182 -10.36 -1.74 -3.80
C THR A 182 -11.24 -0.88 -4.73
N ASP A 183 -11.65 0.30 -4.24
CA ASP A 183 -12.50 1.28 -4.92
C ASP A 183 -11.72 2.24 -5.83
N GLY A 184 -10.38 2.12 -5.86
CA GLY A 184 -9.51 3.04 -6.60
C GLY A 184 -9.21 4.33 -5.85
N THR A 185 -9.48 4.36 -4.55
CA THR A 185 -8.99 5.40 -3.64
C THR A 185 -7.67 4.94 -3.02
N ALA A 186 -6.75 5.87 -2.80
CA ALA A 186 -5.60 5.66 -1.94
C ALA A 186 -5.73 6.53 -0.68
N VAL A 187 -5.38 5.98 0.47
CA VAL A 187 -5.27 6.75 1.72
C VAL A 187 -3.81 7.07 1.95
N VAL A 188 -3.51 8.36 2.14
CA VAL A 188 -2.19 8.86 2.51
C VAL A 188 -2.26 9.34 3.95
N THR A 189 -1.41 8.78 4.80
CA THR A 189 -1.21 9.26 6.16
C THR A 189 0.21 9.78 6.30
N LEU A 190 0.35 11.01 6.78
CA LEU A 190 1.61 11.58 7.25
C LEU A 190 1.50 11.75 8.76
N VAL A 191 2.51 11.26 9.48
CA VAL A 191 2.61 11.43 10.93
C VAL A 191 3.98 12.01 11.25
N ARG A 192 4.01 13.17 11.91
CA ARG A 192 5.26 13.77 12.39
C ARG A 192 5.57 13.28 13.80
N GLY A 193 6.84 12.94 14.03
CA GLY A 193 7.39 12.67 15.36
C GLY A 193 8.25 13.81 15.88
#